data_AF-A0A845U9X3-F1
#
_entry.id   AF-A0A845U9X3-F1
#
_cell.length_a   1.000
_cell.length_b   1.000
_cell.length_c   1.000
_cell.angle_alpha   90.00
_cell.angle_beta   90.00
_cell.angle_gamma   90.00
#
_symmetry.space_group_name_H-M   'P 1'
#
loop_
_entity.id
_entity.type
_entity.pdbx_description
1 polymer ?
#
loop_
_entity_poly.entity_id
_entity_poly.type
_entity_poly.pdbx_seq_one_letter_code
_entity_poly.pdbx_strand_id
1 'polypeptide(L)'
;MPRNHGNYYPNAGTHSQPEIREAVERFRSLPADKRAELPLLWWLLQDSTQAFKASKIDSRYTAHSPGKQSCASCDFIYLSLRWNKYICSQIEGEVAPAGWCRLWERSTADPYTET
;
A
#
# COMPACT_ATOMS: atom_id res chain seq x y z
N MET A 1 17.60 -9.14 29.97
CA MET A 1 18.60 -8.78 28.94
C MET A 1 17.88 -8.06 27.82
N PRO A 2 18.29 -6.86 27.39
CA PRO A 2 17.66 -6.21 26.25
C PRO A 2 17.95 -7.07 25.01
N ARG A 3 16.89 -7.49 24.30
CA ARG A 3 17.06 -8.27 23.07
C ARG A 3 17.77 -7.37 22.07
N ASN A 4 18.82 -7.88 21.47
CA ASN A 4 19.58 -7.16 20.45
C ASN A 4 18.68 -7.05 19.20
N HIS A 5 17.91 -5.97 19.08
CA HIS A 5 16.93 -5.77 18.00
C HIS A 5 17.56 -5.35 16.66
N GLY A 6 18.89 -5.27 16.61
CA GLY A 6 19.65 -4.94 15.43
C GLY A 6 19.53 -6.03 14.37
N ASN A 7 18.57 -5.86 13.46
CA ASN A 7 18.53 -6.49 12.12
C ASN A 7 17.85 -7.86 12.00
N TYR A 8 16.62 -8.02 12.52
CA TYR A 8 15.77 -9.19 12.25
C TYR A 8 15.49 -9.46 10.76
N TYR A 9 15.70 -8.45 9.90
CA TYR A 9 15.44 -8.52 8.47
C TYR A 9 16.67 -8.05 7.66
N PRO A 10 17.75 -8.85 7.62
CA PRO A 10 19.01 -8.45 6.97
C PRO A 10 18.85 -8.20 5.46
N ASN A 11 17.84 -8.81 4.85
CA ASN A 11 17.55 -8.69 3.42
C ASN A 11 16.40 -7.69 3.11
N ALA A 12 15.90 -6.96 4.11
CA ALA A 12 14.91 -5.91 3.85
C ALA A 12 15.50 -4.87 2.89
N GLY A 13 14.71 -4.47 1.88
CA GLY A 13 15.08 -3.42 0.91
C GLY A 13 15.83 -3.90 -0.35
N THR A 14 16.32 -5.15 -0.42
CA THR A 14 17.21 -5.60 -1.52
C THR A 14 16.54 -5.61 -2.90
N HIS A 15 15.24 -5.90 -2.96
CA HIS A 15 14.45 -5.95 -4.20
C HIS A 15 13.18 -5.10 -4.13
N SER A 16 13.17 -4.08 -3.27
CA SER A 16 12.02 -3.19 -3.11
C SER A 16 12.09 -1.99 -4.06
N GLN A 17 11.00 -1.22 -4.09
CA GLN A 17 10.98 0.11 -4.72
C GLN A 17 12.08 1.02 -4.11
N PRO A 18 12.62 1.98 -4.89
CA PRO A 18 13.72 2.85 -4.44
C PRO A 18 13.46 3.54 -3.10
N GLU A 19 12.24 4.04 -2.89
CA GLU A 19 11.82 4.76 -1.69
C GLU A 19 11.86 3.87 -0.45
N ILE A 20 11.48 2.59 -0.61
CA ILE A 20 11.52 1.60 0.46
C ILE A 20 12.97 1.24 0.78
N ARG A 21 13.82 1.07 -0.24
CA ARG A 21 15.25 0.78 -0.04
C ARG A 21 15.93 1.91 0.72
N GLU A 22 15.70 3.16 0.32
CA GLU A 22 16.21 4.34 1.00
C GLU A 22 15.71 4.41 2.46
N ALA A 23 14.42 4.16 2.69
CA ALA A 23 13.87 4.13 4.04
C ALA A 23 14.51 3.07 4.94
N VAL A 24 14.79 1.86 4.41
CA VAL A 24 15.51 0.81 5.15
C VAL A 24 16.96 1.21 5.44
N GLU A 25 17.66 1.85 4.49
CA GLU A 25 19.03 2.32 4.68
C GLU A 25 19.10 3.41 5.77
N ARG A 26 18.17 4.37 5.76
CA ARG A 26 18.02 5.37 6.83
C ARG A 26 17.69 4.74 8.19
N PHE A 27 16.86 3.70 8.22
CA PHE A 27 16.62 2.97 9.46
C PHE A 27 17.90 2.35 9.99
N ARG A 28 18.70 1.72 9.11
CA ARG A 28 19.95 1.04 9.49
C ARG A 28 21.03 1.99 9.97
N SER A 29 21.03 3.24 9.53
CA SER A 29 21.97 4.26 9.99
C SER A 29 21.61 4.87 11.35
N LEU A 30 20.42 4.57 11.90
CA LEU A 30 20.04 5.02 13.25
C LEU A 30 20.89 4.35 14.34
N PRO A 31 21.14 5.07 15.47
CA PRO A 31 21.72 4.49 16.68
C PRO A 31 21.00 3.20 17.12
N ALA A 32 21.76 2.25 17.70
CA ALA A 32 21.24 0.92 18.02
C ALA A 32 20.10 0.94 19.05
N ASP A 33 20.14 1.86 20.01
CA ASP A 33 19.08 2.15 20.98
C ASP A 33 17.81 2.64 20.28
N LYS A 34 17.94 3.56 19.31
CA LYS A 34 16.80 4.06 18.53
C LYS A 34 16.15 2.98 17.66
N ARG A 35 16.95 2.10 17.06
CA ARG A 35 16.44 0.95 16.29
C ARG A 35 15.74 -0.10 17.16
N ALA A 36 16.08 -0.18 18.44
CA ALA A 36 15.41 -1.08 19.38
C ALA A 36 14.03 -0.58 19.81
N GLU A 37 13.83 0.74 19.85
CA GLU A 37 12.56 1.38 20.18
C GLU A 37 11.58 1.41 18.99
N LEU A 38 12.09 1.36 17.76
CA LEU A 38 11.31 1.49 16.52
C LEU A 38 11.41 0.21 15.68
N PRO A 39 10.42 -0.71 15.72
CA PRO A 39 10.42 -1.84 14.80
C PRO A 39 10.42 -1.37 13.35
N LEU A 40 11.23 -2.00 12.50
CA LEU A 40 11.42 -1.61 11.09
C LEU A 40 10.09 -1.45 10.33
N LEU A 41 9.09 -2.29 10.61
CA LEU A 41 7.77 -2.17 10.01
C LEU A 41 7.10 -0.82 10.33
N TRP A 42 7.14 -0.38 11.59
CA TRP A 42 6.56 0.91 12.00
C TRP A 42 7.31 2.09 11.39
N TRP A 43 8.63 2.00 11.32
CA TRP A 43 9.45 2.99 10.62
C TRP A 43 9.08 3.11 9.14
N LEU A 44 8.84 1.98 8.48
CA LEU A 44 8.52 1.89 7.07
C LEU A 44 7.12 2.43 6.76
N LEU A 45 6.14 2.13 7.62
CA LEU A 45 4.76 2.55 7.42
C LEU A 45 4.54 4.04 7.67
N GLN A 46 5.31 4.66 8.56
CA GLN A 46 5.08 6.04 9.03
C GLN A 46 3.57 6.37 9.12
N ASP A 47 3.12 7.39 8.38
CA ASP A 47 1.72 7.82 8.31
C ASP A 47 0.91 7.14 7.19
N SER A 48 1.53 6.37 6.29
CA SER A 48 0.80 5.74 5.18
C SER A 48 1.49 4.55 4.52
N THR A 49 0.69 3.65 3.96
CA THR A 49 1.15 2.51 3.16
C THR A 49 1.42 2.83 1.69
N GLN A 50 1.40 4.12 1.27
CA GLN A 50 1.41 4.48 -0.16
C GLN A 50 2.65 3.95 -0.89
N ALA A 51 3.84 4.06 -0.31
CA ALA A 51 5.09 3.54 -0.90
C ALA A 51 5.13 2.00 -1.05
N PHE A 52 4.15 1.28 -0.48
CA PHE A 52 3.99 -0.17 -0.64
C PHE A 52 2.93 -0.55 -1.67
N LYS A 53 2.27 0.43 -2.29
CA LYS A 53 1.28 0.21 -3.34
C LYS A 53 1.96 0.24 -4.70
N ALA A 54 1.29 -0.32 -5.70
CA ALA A 54 1.73 -0.23 -7.08
C ALA A 54 1.48 1.19 -7.63
N SER A 55 2.42 1.71 -8.40
CA SER A 55 2.22 2.96 -9.14
C SER A 55 1.10 2.81 -10.18
N LYS A 56 0.50 3.92 -10.62
CA LYS A 56 -0.52 3.90 -11.70
C LYS A 56 0.01 3.33 -13.01
N ILE A 57 1.30 3.54 -13.28
CA ILE A 57 1.97 3.03 -14.48
C ILE A 57 2.08 1.50 -14.37
N ASP A 58 2.61 1.01 -13.24
CA ASP A 58 2.79 -0.42 -13.02
C ASP A 58 1.47 -1.16 -12.92
N SER A 59 0.42 -0.54 -12.37
CA SER A 59 -0.91 -1.13 -12.32
C SER A 59 -1.67 -1.04 -13.64
N ARG A 60 -1.15 -0.31 -14.65
CA ARG A 60 -1.85 0.03 -15.89
C ARG A 60 -3.22 0.66 -15.62
N TYR A 61 -3.25 1.60 -14.67
CA TYR A 61 -4.50 2.25 -14.29
C TYR A 61 -5.04 3.12 -15.43
N THR A 62 -6.35 3.04 -15.67
CA THR A 62 -7.11 3.94 -16.54
C THR A 62 -8.25 4.58 -15.76
N ALA A 63 -8.57 5.84 -16.06
CA ALA A 63 -9.68 6.54 -15.40
C ALA A 63 -11.07 6.06 -15.86
N HIS A 64 -11.12 5.35 -17.00
CA HIS A 64 -12.33 4.78 -17.57
C HIS A 64 -12.09 3.32 -17.90
N SER A 65 -12.96 2.46 -17.40
CA SER A 65 -12.96 1.03 -17.71
C SER A 65 -13.46 0.77 -19.12
N PRO A 66 -12.83 -0.15 -19.86
CA PRO A 66 -13.33 -0.62 -21.15
C PRO A 66 -14.54 -1.58 -21.04
N GLY A 67 -15.04 -1.93 -19.84
CA GLY A 67 -16.12 -2.90 -19.72
C GLY A 67 -16.75 -2.97 -18.33
N LYS A 68 -17.23 -4.17 -17.96
CA LYS A 68 -17.97 -4.41 -16.71
C LYS A 68 -17.11 -4.39 -15.44
N GLN A 69 -15.78 -4.35 -15.57
CA GLN A 69 -14.86 -4.34 -14.43
C GLN A 69 -14.48 -2.91 -14.11
N SER A 70 -14.82 -2.39 -12.93
CA SER A 70 -14.37 -1.04 -12.54
C SER A 70 -13.91 -1.02 -11.09
N CYS A 71 -13.28 0.09 -10.68
CA CYS A 71 -12.96 0.31 -9.27
C CYS A 71 -14.22 0.24 -8.41
N ALA A 72 -15.38 0.72 -8.89
CA ALA A 72 -16.65 0.63 -8.16
C ALA A 72 -17.12 -0.82 -7.91
N SER A 73 -16.69 -1.76 -8.75
CA SER A 73 -16.97 -3.19 -8.59
C SER A 73 -15.76 -3.98 -8.08
N CYS A 74 -14.74 -3.30 -7.55
CA CYS A 74 -13.47 -3.88 -7.10
C CYS A 74 -13.42 -3.98 -5.58
N ASP A 75 -12.90 -5.09 -5.05
CA ASP A 75 -12.84 -5.33 -3.60
C ASP A 75 -11.90 -4.35 -2.85
N PHE A 76 -11.01 -3.70 -3.59
CA PHE A 76 -9.95 -2.87 -3.03
C PHE A 76 -10.26 -1.37 -2.99
N ILE A 77 -11.46 -0.94 -3.44
CA ILE A 77 -11.87 0.46 -3.39
C ILE A 77 -12.39 0.84 -2.02
N TYR A 78 -12.05 2.05 -1.54
CA TYR A 78 -12.68 2.64 -0.37
C TYR A 78 -12.76 4.16 -0.49
N LEU A 79 -13.77 4.73 0.16
CA LEU A 79 -13.92 6.17 0.31
C LEU A 79 -13.09 6.64 1.50
N SER A 80 -12.11 7.49 1.26
CA SER A 80 -11.42 8.21 2.33
C SER A 80 -12.33 9.31 2.87
N LEU A 81 -12.95 9.10 4.04
CA LEU A 81 -13.82 10.10 4.67
C LEU A 81 -13.09 11.40 5.03
N ARG A 82 -11.79 11.31 5.35
CA ARG A 82 -10.96 12.49 5.67
C ARG A 82 -10.83 13.45 4.49
N TRP A 83 -10.73 12.92 3.28
CA TRP A 83 -10.42 13.70 2.08
C TRP A 83 -11.56 13.72 1.05
N ASN A 84 -12.65 13.02 1.33
CA ASN A 84 -13.77 12.79 0.43
C ASN A 84 -13.33 12.31 -0.97
N LYS A 85 -12.40 11.35 -1.02
CA LYS A 85 -11.79 10.83 -2.26
C LYS A 85 -11.80 9.31 -2.26
N TYR A 86 -12.03 8.72 -3.43
CA TYR A 86 -11.87 7.28 -3.63
C TYR A 86 -10.39 6.92 -3.75
N ILE A 87 -9.96 5.92 -3.00
CA ILE A 87 -8.60 5.42 -2.99
C ILE A 87 -8.60 3.89 -3.03
N CYS A 88 -7.46 3.30 -3.35
CA CYS A 88 -7.28 1.87 -3.50
C CYS A 88 -6.25 1.34 -2.49
N SER A 89 -6.37 0.08 -2.07
CA SER A 89 -5.41 -0.54 -1.15
C SER A 89 -4.18 -1.05 -1.88
N GLN A 90 -4.31 -1.31 -3.18
CA GLN A 90 -3.28 -1.91 -4.03
C GLN A 90 -2.51 -0.88 -4.88
N ILE A 91 -3.11 0.26 -5.21
CA ILE A 91 -2.48 1.26 -6.09
C ILE A 91 -2.42 2.65 -5.44
N GLU A 92 -1.40 3.40 -5.83
CA GLU A 92 -1.13 4.72 -5.29
C GLU A 92 -2.15 5.78 -5.71
N GLY A 93 -2.40 6.72 -4.79
CA GLY A 93 -3.20 7.91 -5.05
C GLY A 93 -4.70 7.67 -5.22
N GLU A 94 -5.37 8.69 -5.76
CA GLU A 94 -6.81 8.71 -5.99
C GLU A 94 -7.20 7.87 -7.22
N VAL A 95 -8.33 7.17 -7.12
CA VAL A 95 -8.92 6.37 -8.20
C VAL A 95 -10.34 6.85 -8.48
N ALA A 96 -10.76 6.79 -9.74
CA ALA A 96 -12.14 7.05 -10.13
C ALA A 96 -12.97 5.78 -9.95
N PRO A 97 -14.23 5.84 -9.49
CA PRO A 97 -15.11 4.67 -9.45
C PRO A 97 -15.27 3.98 -10.81
N ALA A 98 -15.27 4.75 -11.90
CA ALA A 98 -15.31 4.23 -13.27
C ALA A 98 -13.96 3.72 -13.79
N GLY A 99 -12.87 3.88 -13.03
CA GLY A 99 -11.53 3.48 -13.43
C GLY A 99 -11.32 1.97 -13.40
N TRP A 100 -10.16 1.53 -13.87
CA TRP A 100 -9.75 0.12 -13.87
C TRP A 100 -8.23 0.00 -13.77
N CYS A 101 -7.73 -1.11 -13.23
CA CYS A 101 -6.32 -1.47 -13.29
C CYS A 101 -6.16 -2.99 -13.37
N ARG A 102 -4.96 -3.48 -13.70
CA ARG A 102 -4.71 -4.92 -13.85
C ARG A 102 -4.80 -5.74 -12.55
N LEU A 103 -4.87 -5.07 -11.40
CA LEU A 103 -5.01 -5.68 -10.07
C LEU A 103 -6.48 -5.77 -9.63
N TRP A 104 -7.42 -5.61 -10.57
CA TRP A 104 -8.85 -5.67 -10.29
C TRP A 104 -9.24 -7.06 -9.77
N GLU A 105 -9.97 -7.08 -8.65
CA GLU A 105 -10.60 -8.26 -8.11
C GLU A 105 -12.08 -7.98 -7.89
N ARG A 106 -12.94 -8.94 -8.28
CA ARG A 106 -14.38 -8.80 -8.13
C ARG A 106 -14.71 -8.63 -6.65
N SER A 107 -15.46 -7.57 -6.30
CA SER A 107 -16.00 -7.48 -4.95
C SER A 107 -17.00 -8.61 -4.72
N THR A 108 -16.78 -9.36 -3.65
CA THR A 108 -17.68 -10.44 -3.20
C THR A 108 -18.74 -9.95 -2.23
N ALA A 109 -18.65 -8.68 -1.81
CA ALA A 109 -19.71 -8.01 -1.09
C ALA A 109 -20.87 -7.77 -2.05
N ASP A 110 -21.80 -8.73 -2.10
CA ASP A 110 -23.06 -8.59 -2.81
C ASP A 110 -24.00 -7.72 -1.95
N PRO A 111 -24.35 -6.49 -2.36
CA PRO A 111 -25.26 -5.65 -1.57
C PRO A 111 -26.73 -6.11 -1.66
N TYR A 112 -27.05 -7.18 -2.41
CA TYR A 112 -28.42 -7.63 -2.67
C TYR A 112 -28.64 -9.15 -2.53
N THR A 113 -27.99 -9.84 -1.59
CA THR A 113 -28.53 -11.13 -1.13
C THR A 113 -29.69 -10.86 -0.15
N GLU A 114 -30.87 -10.59 -0.71
CA GLU A 114 -32.14 -10.74 0.01
C GLU A 114 -32.34 -12.22 0.37
N THR A 115 -32.50 -12.50 1.67
CA THR A 115 -33.14 -13.72 2.18
C THR A 115 -34.65 -13.62 2.12
#